data_AF-A0A838DMC7-F1
#
_entry.id   AF-A0A838DMC7-F1
#
_cell.length_a   1.000
_cell.length_b   1.000
_cell.length_c   1.000
_cell.angle_alpha   90.00
_cell.angle_beta   90.00
_cell.angle_gamma   90.00
#
_symmetry.space_group_name_H-M   'P 1'
#
loop_
_entity.id
_entity.type
_entity.pdbx_description
1 polymer ?
#
loop_
_entity_poly.entity_id
_entity_poly.type
_entity_poly.pdbx_seq_one_letter_code
_entity_poly.pdbx_strand_id
1 'polypeptide(L)'
;MSVQDLTNAIISGINAGGEQFLEGTLAAALPVIWLALLALHLGRSYILDMIDRFTLRLGADLLWLVYIALRDLLIVSGVVMSFMFFFPDVVTGDNLPLTGGLAAVCLFGALLVKLMGDPDHNLGAFRIVTALLGLGALLYFVPYVLGVQANAVAAGGLGTVSNFLVTSSNPTWAVGIAYVSVALLAIMGAVAAIYAIRTGGRPEVSETPEAQPTTAV
;
A
#
# COMPACT_ATOMS: atom_id res chain seq x y z
N MET A 1 5.62 41.61 -23.81
CA MET A 1 5.10 40.25 -23.55
C MET A 1 4.35 39.83 -24.80
N SER A 2 4.86 38.84 -25.51
CA SER A 2 4.21 38.33 -26.72
C SER A 2 3.00 37.47 -26.34
N VAL A 3 2.08 37.26 -27.28
CA VAL A 3 0.97 36.31 -27.11
C VAL A 3 1.51 34.91 -26.81
N GLN A 4 2.65 34.54 -27.39
CA GLN A 4 3.32 33.26 -27.14
C GLN A 4 3.80 33.14 -25.68
N ASP A 5 4.33 34.21 -25.10
CA ASP A 5 4.78 34.22 -23.69
C ASP A 5 3.60 34.03 -22.74
N LEU A 6 2.45 34.64 -23.04
CA LEU A 6 1.22 34.46 -22.27
C LEU A 6 0.71 33.01 -22.36
N THR A 7 0.68 32.43 -23.56
CA THR A 7 0.28 31.04 -23.76
C THR A 7 1.18 30.08 -22.99
N ASN A 8 2.49 30.27 -23.06
CA ASN A 8 3.45 29.42 -22.33
C ASN A 8 3.28 29.56 -20.81
N ALA A 9 3.05 30.77 -20.31
CA ALA A 9 2.83 31.01 -18.88
C ALA A 9 1.54 30.34 -18.38
N ILE A 10 0.45 30.40 -19.17
CA ILE A 10 -0.82 29.73 -18.82
C ILE A 10 -0.65 28.21 -18.79
N ILE A 11 -0.01 27.63 -19.80
CA ILE A 11 0.21 26.17 -19.86
C ILE A 11 1.07 25.72 -18.68
N SER A 12 2.16 26.43 -18.39
CA SER A 12 3.02 26.13 -17.24
C SER A 12 2.27 26.23 -15.92
N GLY A 13 1.44 27.27 -15.75
CA GLY A 13 0.65 27.45 -14.53
C GLY A 13 -0.40 26.37 -14.32
N ILE A 14 -1.09 25.96 -15.39
CA ILE A 14 -2.09 24.87 -15.33
C ILE A 14 -1.41 23.54 -14.99
N ASN A 15 -0.28 23.22 -15.63
CA ASN A 15 0.44 21.97 -15.37
C ASN A 15 0.96 21.92 -13.92
N ALA A 16 1.65 22.97 -13.46
CA ALA A 16 2.17 23.02 -12.10
C ALA A 16 1.06 22.98 -11.04
N GLY A 17 -0.05 23.69 -11.27
CA GLY A 17 -1.20 23.66 -10.35
C GLY A 17 -1.91 22.30 -10.33
N GLY A 18 -2.01 21.62 -11.48
CA GLY A 18 -2.60 20.29 -11.58
C GLY A 18 -1.76 19.21 -10.89
N GLU A 19 -0.45 19.27 -11.09
CA GLU A 19 0.54 18.41 -10.43
C GLU A 19 0.47 18.55 -8.91
N GLN A 20 0.60 19.77 -8.40
CA GLN A 20 0.53 20.05 -6.96
C GLN A 20 -0.81 19.64 -6.33
N PHE A 21 -1.92 19.80 -7.06
CA PHE A 21 -3.23 19.35 -6.58
C PHE A 21 -3.30 17.83 -6.44
N LEU A 22 -2.83 17.09 -7.46
CA LEU A 22 -2.80 15.63 -7.44
C LEU A 22 -1.88 15.12 -6.34
N GLU A 23 -0.64 15.60 -6.29
CA GLU A 23 0.38 15.19 -5.32
C GLU A 23 -0.05 15.51 -3.89
N GLY A 24 -0.52 16.73 -3.64
CA GLY A 24 -1.02 17.14 -2.33
C GLY A 24 -2.21 16.32 -1.86
N THR A 25 -3.16 16.00 -2.75
CA THR A 25 -4.33 15.18 -2.41
C THR A 25 -3.92 13.74 -2.10
N LEU A 26 -3.01 13.16 -2.88
CA LEU A 26 -2.49 11.81 -2.64
C LEU A 26 -1.72 11.75 -1.32
N ALA A 27 -0.86 12.74 -1.05
CA ALA A 27 -0.10 12.85 0.19
C ALA A 27 -0.99 12.98 1.42
N ALA A 28 -2.14 13.66 1.31
CA ALA A 28 -3.11 13.77 2.39
C ALA A 28 -3.98 12.51 2.57
N ALA A 29 -4.31 11.81 1.49
CA ALA A 29 -5.17 10.63 1.53
C ALA A 29 -4.45 9.36 2.03
N LEU A 30 -3.18 9.19 1.65
CA LEU A 30 -2.38 7.99 1.97
C LEU A 30 -2.32 7.63 3.47
N PRO A 31 -2.08 8.57 4.40
CA PRO A 31 -2.09 8.28 5.83
C PRO A 31 -3.45 7.75 6.31
N VAL A 32 -4.55 8.30 5.78
CA VAL A 32 -5.91 7.85 6.11
C VAL A 32 -6.15 6.43 5.61
N ILE A 33 -5.74 6.13 4.37
CA ILE A 33 -5.81 4.78 3.79
C ILE A 33 -4.98 3.79 4.62
N TRP A 34 -3.76 4.16 5.01
CA TRP A 34 -2.91 3.32 5.86
C TRP A 34 -3.55 3.02 7.22
N LEU A 35 -4.12 4.03 7.88
CA LEU A 35 -4.80 3.84 9.17
C LEU A 35 -6.03 2.94 9.01
N ALA A 36 -6.85 3.16 7.98
CA ALA A 36 -8.03 2.34 7.71
C ALA A 36 -7.64 0.88 7.40
N LEU A 37 -6.59 0.69 6.61
CA LEU A 37 -6.04 -0.62 6.27
C LEU A 37 -5.55 -1.37 7.51
N LEU A 38 -4.80 -0.72 8.39
CA LEU A 38 -4.33 -1.33 9.63
C LEU A 38 -5.48 -1.65 10.58
N ALA A 39 -6.46 -0.73 10.70
CA ALA A 39 -7.64 -0.95 11.52
C ALA A 39 -8.43 -2.19 11.06
N LEU A 40 -8.66 -2.33 9.74
CA LEU A 40 -9.34 -3.50 9.21
C LEU A 40 -8.51 -4.78 9.33
N HIS A 41 -7.21 -4.72 9.07
CA HIS A 41 -6.33 -5.89 9.15
C HIS A 41 -6.24 -6.44 10.58
N LEU A 42 -6.09 -5.56 11.57
CA LEU A 42 -6.07 -5.94 12.98
C LEU A 42 -7.47 -6.31 13.50
N GLY A 43 -8.53 -5.74 12.93
CA GLY A 43 -9.92 -6.04 13.27
C GLY A 43 -10.41 -7.43 12.85
N ARG A 44 -9.59 -8.26 12.21
CA ARG A 44 -9.97 -9.61 11.73
C ARG A 44 -10.58 -10.47 12.85
N SER A 45 -9.93 -10.52 14.02
CA SER A 45 -10.42 -11.35 15.14
C SER A 45 -11.82 -10.93 15.58
N TYR A 46 -12.05 -9.62 15.67
CA TYR A 46 -13.36 -9.08 16.01
C TYR A 46 -14.44 -9.45 14.98
N ILE A 47 -14.12 -9.39 13.69
CA ILE A 47 -15.06 -9.77 12.62
C ILE A 47 -15.41 -11.26 12.69
N LEU A 48 -14.43 -12.13 12.97
CA LEU A 48 -14.68 -13.57 13.14
C LEU A 48 -15.61 -13.82 14.33
N ASP A 49 -15.35 -13.20 15.48
CA ASP A 49 -16.23 -13.32 16.67
C ASP A 49 -17.65 -12.76 16.43
N MET A 50 -17.79 -11.78 15.53
CA MET A 50 -19.08 -11.22 15.14
C MET A 50 -19.83 -12.15 14.18
N ILE A 51 -19.11 -12.79 13.25
CA ILE A 51 -19.66 -13.74 12.29
C ILE A 51 -20.31 -14.93 12.99
N ASP A 52 -19.67 -15.44 14.04
CA ASP A 52 -20.16 -16.58 14.85
C ASP A 52 -21.50 -16.30 15.55
N ARG A 53 -21.91 -15.02 15.65
CA ARG A 53 -23.18 -14.62 16.27
C ARG A 53 -24.34 -14.57 15.29
N PHE A 54 -24.11 -14.64 13.98
CA PHE A 54 -25.19 -14.64 13.01
C PHE A 54 -25.86 -16.01 12.93
N THR A 55 -27.17 -16.02 13.15
CA THR A 55 -28.00 -17.23 12.99
C THR A 55 -28.22 -17.59 11.52
N LEU A 56 -28.08 -16.61 10.61
CA LEU A 56 -28.21 -16.78 9.16
C LEU A 56 -26.84 -16.89 8.50
N ARG A 57 -26.57 -18.03 7.86
CA ARG A 57 -25.33 -18.27 7.10
C ARG A 57 -25.11 -17.24 5.98
N LEU A 58 -26.18 -16.76 5.35
CA LEU A 58 -26.11 -15.74 4.30
C LEU A 58 -25.56 -14.40 4.84
N GLY A 59 -25.97 -13.99 6.04
CA GLY A 59 -25.50 -12.74 6.64
C GLY A 59 -24.03 -12.80 7.05
N ALA A 60 -23.63 -13.94 7.62
CA ALA A 60 -22.24 -14.24 7.93
C ALA A 60 -21.33 -14.17 6.68
N ASP A 61 -21.75 -14.83 5.60
CA ASP A 61 -20.97 -14.88 4.35
C ASP A 61 -20.86 -13.51 3.67
N LEU A 62 -21.97 -12.76 3.58
CA LEU A 62 -21.96 -11.42 2.99
C LEU A 62 -21.07 -10.45 3.77
N LEU A 63 -21.14 -10.48 5.10
CA LEU A 63 -20.29 -9.64 5.95
C LEU A 63 -18.81 -9.98 5.77
N TRP A 64 -18.48 -11.27 5.72
CA TRP A 64 -17.11 -11.74 5.50
C TRP A 64 -16.57 -11.30 4.14
N LEU A 65 -17.36 -11.44 3.08
CA LEU A 65 -17.01 -11.02 1.73
C LEU A 65 -16.78 -9.50 1.67
N VAL A 66 -17.69 -8.70 2.22
CA VAL A 66 -17.54 -7.23 2.26
C VAL A 66 -16.29 -6.83 3.03
N TYR A 67 -16.01 -7.48 4.16
CA TYR A 67 -14.81 -7.23 4.95
C TYR A 67 -13.53 -7.50 4.15
N ILE A 68 -13.42 -8.66 3.49
CA ILE A 68 -12.27 -9.01 2.65
C ILE A 68 -12.15 -8.02 1.48
N ALA A 69 -13.25 -7.76 0.78
CA ALA A 69 -13.25 -6.87 -0.38
C ALA A 69 -12.80 -5.45 -0.03
N LEU A 70 -13.28 -4.90 1.09
CA LEU A 70 -12.89 -3.56 1.56
C LEU A 70 -11.41 -3.53 1.95
N ARG A 71 -10.94 -4.53 2.72
CA ARG A 71 -9.53 -4.65 3.11
C ARG A 71 -8.62 -4.70 1.88
N ASP A 72 -8.99 -5.50 0.89
CA ASP A 72 -8.19 -5.72 -0.31
C ASP A 72 -8.21 -4.49 -1.23
N LEU A 73 -9.36 -3.81 -1.35
CA LEU A 73 -9.48 -2.53 -2.04
C LEU A 73 -8.58 -1.46 -1.40
N LEU A 74 -8.48 -1.42 -0.06
CA LEU A 74 -7.59 -0.49 0.63
C LEU A 74 -6.12 -0.78 0.35
N ILE A 75 -5.71 -2.05 0.30
CA ILE A 75 -4.33 -2.40 -0.04
C ILE A 75 -4.02 -2.01 -1.49
N VAL A 76 -4.92 -2.34 -2.44
CA VAL A 76 -4.75 -1.99 -3.86
C VAL A 76 -4.69 -0.48 -4.05
N SER A 77 -5.64 0.27 -3.49
CA SER A 77 -5.64 1.73 -3.57
C SER A 77 -4.41 2.35 -2.91
N GLY A 78 -3.96 1.83 -1.76
CA GLY A 78 -2.73 2.25 -1.11
C GLY A 78 -1.49 2.04 -2.00
N VAL A 79 -1.40 0.92 -2.72
CA VAL A 79 -0.34 0.68 -3.71
C VAL A 79 -0.40 1.69 -4.85
N VAL A 80 -1.58 1.88 -5.47
CA VAL A 80 -1.74 2.80 -6.62
C VAL A 80 -1.40 4.23 -6.22
N MET A 81 -1.90 4.71 -5.09
CA MET A 81 -1.60 6.06 -4.60
C MET A 81 -0.11 6.23 -4.27
N SER A 82 0.55 5.16 -3.81
CA SER A 82 1.98 5.19 -3.49
C SER A 82 2.90 5.27 -4.71
N PHE A 83 2.36 5.22 -5.94
CA PHE A 83 3.19 5.34 -7.15
C PHE A 83 3.89 6.69 -7.25
N MET A 84 3.36 7.73 -6.60
CA MET A 84 4.01 9.05 -6.55
C MET A 84 5.43 8.99 -5.97
N PHE A 85 5.72 8.04 -5.05
CA PHE A 85 7.05 7.87 -4.45
C PHE A 85 8.11 7.32 -5.40
N PHE A 86 7.72 6.86 -6.59
CA PHE A 86 8.64 6.29 -7.59
C PHE A 86 9.12 7.33 -8.60
N PHE A 87 8.55 8.53 -8.60
CA PHE A 87 8.93 9.60 -9.50
C PHE A 87 9.96 10.51 -8.82
N PRO A 88 11.18 10.64 -9.38
CA PRO A 88 12.23 11.49 -8.82
C PRO A 88 11.80 12.95 -8.65
N ASP A 89 11.00 13.47 -9.58
CA ASP A 89 10.52 14.86 -9.57
C ASP A 89 9.73 15.14 -8.29
N VAL A 90 8.67 14.36 -8.07
CA VAL A 90 7.79 14.42 -6.89
C VAL A 90 8.55 14.31 -5.58
N VAL A 91 9.44 13.30 -5.45
CA VAL A 91 10.18 13.12 -4.18
C VAL A 91 11.20 14.22 -3.94
N THR A 92 11.67 14.94 -4.96
CA THR A 92 12.58 16.08 -4.78
C THR A 92 11.86 17.41 -4.59
N GLY A 93 10.67 17.56 -5.17
CA GLY A 93 9.86 18.78 -5.10
C GLY A 93 9.04 18.90 -3.81
N ASP A 94 8.54 17.79 -3.29
CA ASP A 94 7.57 17.79 -2.18
C ASP A 94 8.12 17.31 -0.83
N ASN A 95 7.42 17.75 0.23
CA ASN A 95 7.65 17.30 1.60
C ASN A 95 6.98 15.95 1.86
N LEU A 96 7.62 14.88 1.41
CA LEU A 96 7.10 13.52 1.54
C LEU A 96 7.91 12.68 2.57
N PRO A 97 7.34 11.58 3.08
CA PRO A 97 8.06 10.66 3.96
C PRO A 97 9.21 9.96 3.22
N LEU A 98 10.44 10.04 3.75
CA LEU A 98 11.64 9.53 3.08
C LEU A 98 11.55 8.05 2.65
N THR A 99 10.97 7.19 3.49
CA THR A 99 10.83 5.75 3.22
C THR A 99 9.47 5.35 2.64
N GLY A 100 8.69 6.31 2.11
CA GLY A 100 7.36 6.07 1.52
C GLY A 100 7.39 5.04 0.37
N GLY A 101 8.41 5.07 -0.48
CA GLY A 101 8.59 4.08 -1.55
C GLY A 101 8.78 2.65 -1.04
N LEU A 102 9.50 2.47 0.07
CA LEU A 102 9.68 1.15 0.69
C LEU A 102 8.40 0.66 1.38
N ALA A 103 7.60 1.58 1.94
CA ALA A 103 6.28 1.24 2.45
C ALA A 103 5.35 0.73 1.32
N ALA A 104 5.45 1.35 0.13
CA ALA A 104 4.74 0.89 -1.06
C ALA A 104 5.15 -0.52 -1.50
N VAL A 105 6.47 -0.81 -1.45
CA VAL A 105 7.02 -2.15 -1.69
C VAL A 105 6.43 -3.16 -0.70
N CYS A 106 6.31 -2.82 0.58
CA CYS A 106 5.69 -3.70 1.57
C CYS A 106 4.20 -3.98 1.26
N LEU A 107 3.44 -2.96 0.84
CA LEU A 107 2.04 -3.13 0.42
C LEU A 107 1.92 -4.02 -0.82
N PHE A 108 2.79 -3.80 -1.82
CA PHE A 108 2.83 -4.65 -3.02
C PHE A 108 3.21 -6.09 -2.66
N GLY A 109 4.16 -6.28 -1.75
CA GLY A 109 4.51 -7.59 -1.21
C GLY A 109 3.32 -8.27 -0.53
N ALA A 110 2.49 -7.52 0.20
CA ALA A 110 1.27 -8.07 0.79
C ALA A 110 0.26 -8.55 -0.26
N LEU A 111 0.13 -7.82 -1.38
CA LEU A 111 -0.65 -8.28 -2.54
C LEU A 111 -0.03 -9.50 -3.21
N LEU A 112 1.29 -9.56 -3.33
CA LEU A 112 1.98 -10.72 -3.90
C LEU A 112 1.73 -11.98 -3.07
N VAL A 113 1.78 -11.88 -1.75
CA VAL A 113 1.47 -13.00 -0.85
C VAL A 113 0.00 -13.42 -0.99
N LYS A 114 -0.92 -12.46 -1.16
CA LYS A 114 -2.34 -12.74 -1.44
C LYS A 114 -2.59 -13.36 -2.81
N LEU A 115 -1.75 -13.06 -3.79
CA LEU A 115 -1.83 -13.67 -5.12
C LEU A 115 -1.37 -15.13 -5.08
N MET A 116 -0.31 -15.42 -4.32
CA MET A 116 0.35 -16.73 -4.31
C MET A 116 -0.20 -17.70 -3.26
N GLY A 117 -1.02 -17.22 -2.33
CA GLY A 117 -1.56 -18.04 -1.27
C GLY A 117 -2.82 -17.43 -0.66
N ASP A 118 -3.43 -18.17 0.26
CA ASP A 118 -4.66 -17.77 0.91
C ASP A 118 -4.38 -17.35 2.37
N PRO A 119 -4.15 -16.06 2.67
CA PRO A 119 -3.91 -15.60 4.03
C PRO A 119 -5.16 -15.64 4.91
N ASP A 120 -6.35 -15.87 4.35
CA ASP A 120 -7.57 -15.94 5.15
C ASP A 120 -7.76 -17.34 5.76
N HIS A 121 -7.25 -18.38 5.11
CA HIS A 121 -7.27 -19.77 5.60
C HIS A 121 -5.91 -20.30 6.08
N ASN A 122 -4.78 -19.73 5.64
CA ASN A 122 -3.43 -20.15 6.03
C ASN A 122 -2.78 -19.17 7.03
N LEU A 123 -2.50 -19.67 8.24
CA LEU A 123 -1.86 -18.89 9.30
C LEU A 123 -0.46 -18.37 8.92
N GLY A 124 0.30 -19.12 8.13
CA GLY A 124 1.63 -18.72 7.67
C GLY A 124 1.56 -17.50 6.76
N ALA A 125 0.70 -17.54 5.74
CA ALA A 125 0.48 -16.42 4.82
C ALA A 125 -0.08 -15.20 5.57
N PHE A 126 -1.01 -15.39 6.51
CA PHE A 126 -1.51 -14.31 7.36
C PHE A 126 -0.41 -13.59 8.15
N ARG A 127 0.53 -14.34 8.74
CA ARG A 127 1.65 -13.78 9.49
C ARG A 127 2.58 -12.96 8.60
N ILE A 128 2.85 -13.43 7.39
CA ILE A 128 3.68 -12.70 6.42
C ILE A 128 3.00 -11.40 6.01
N VAL A 129 1.71 -11.44 5.66
CA VAL A 129 0.94 -10.22 5.34
C VAL A 129 0.97 -9.25 6.52
N THR A 130 0.74 -9.75 7.75
CA THR A 130 0.77 -8.91 8.96
C THR A 130 2.15 -8.27 9.19
N ALA A 131 3.23 -9.02 8.99
CA ALA A 131 4.59 -8.50 9.12
C ALA A 131 4.89 -7.44 8.06
N LEU A 132 4.46 -7.66 6.81
CA LEU A 132 4.62 -6.70 5.71
C LEU A 132 3.83 -5.41 5.96
N LEU A 133 2.57 -5.53 6.39
CA LEU A 133 1.75 -4.37 6.72
C LEU A 133 2.30 -3.61 7.93
N GLY A 134 2.77 -4.31 8.97
CA GLY A 134 3.40 -3.71 10.13
C GLY A 134 4.71 -2.99 9.79
N LEU A 135 5.59 -3.63 9.01
CA LEU A 135 6.84 -3.03 8.55
C LEU A 135 6.58 -1.83 7.64
N GLY A 136 5.69 -1.96 6.67
CA GLY A 136 5.30 -0.87 5.78
C GLY A 136 4.70 0.31 6.54
N ALA A 137 3.86 0.05 7.55
CA ALA A 137 3.31 1.08 8.42
C ALA A 137 4.40 1.83 9.19
N LEU A 138 5.41 1.14 9.71
CA LEU A 138 6.55 1.79 10.36
C LEU A 138 7.34 2.65 9.38
N LEU A 139 7.64 2.10 8.19
CA LEU A 139 8.33 2.81 7.13
C LEU A 139 7.55 4.02 6.59
N TYR A 140 6.23 4.05 6.76
CA TYR A 140 5.41 5.19 6.35
C TYR A 140 5.21 6.20 7.49
N PHE A 141 4.68 5.76 8.63
CA PHE A 141 4.24 6.65 9.70
C PHE A 141 5.39 7.28 10.48
N VAL A 142 6.52 6.58 10.66
CA VAL A 142 7.68 7.16 11.36
C VAL A 142 8.20 8.40 10.64
N PRO A 143 8.57 8.36 9.35
CA PRO A 143 8.97 9.57 8.63
C PRO A 143 7.81 10.54 8.35
N TYR A 144 6.57 10.07 8.25
CA TYR A 144 5.44 10.97 8.09
C TYR A 144 5.22 11.84 9.34
N VAL A 145 5.14 11.24 10.53
CA VAL A 145 4.86 11.97 11.77
C VAL A 145 6.10 12.75 12.24
N LEU A 146 7.27 12.12 12.28
CA LEU A 146 8.50 12.74 12.79
C LEU A 146 9.22 13.60 11.75
N GLY A 147 9.01 13.32 10.46
CA GLY A 147 9.51 14.12 9.35
C GLY A 147 8.49 15.17 8.96
N VAL A 148 7.55 14.81 8.09
CA VAL A 148 6.62 15.74 7.41
C VAL A 148 5.80 16.58 8.39
N GLN A 149 5.10 15.94 9.34
CA GLN A 149 4.20 16.64 10.27
C GLN A 149 4.97 17.45 11.31
N ALA A 150 6.07 16.90 11.84
CA ALA A 150 6.93 17.66 12.73
C ALA A 150 7.52 18.86 11.99
N ASN A 151 7.92 18.75 10.71
CA ASN A 151 8.49 19.87 9.97
C ASN A 151 7.52 21.04 9.83
N ALA A 152 6.23 20.73 9.64
CA ALA A 152 5.18 21.72 9.50
C ALA A 152 4.92 22.55 10.78
N VAL A 153 5.31 22.05 11.96
CA VAL A 153 5.00 22.67 13.26
C VAL A 153 6.26 22.94 14.10
N ALA A 154 7.41 22.37 13.76
CA ALA A 154 8.59 22.38 14.59
C ALA A 154 9.29 23.75 14.59
N ALA A 155 9.20 24.42 15.73
CA ALA A 155 10.17 25.41 16.17
C ALA A 155 11.11 24.74 17.20
N GLY A 156 12.32 24.32 16.79
CA GLY A 156 13.37 23.89 17.74
C GLY A 156 13.95 22.47 17.55
N GLY A 157 14.32 21.81 18.66
CA GLY A 157 15.31 20.72 18.75
C GLY A 157 15.05 19.42 17.97
N LEU A 158 13.85 19.21 17.41
CA LEU A 158 13.56 18.09 16.51
C LEU A 158 13.85 18.40 15.04
N GLY A 159 14.22 19.64 14.69
CA GLY A 159 14.43 20.07 13.30
C GLY A 159 15.46 19.23 12.54
N THR A 160 16.56 18.81 13.17
CA THR A 160 17.57 17.96 12.51
C THR A 160 17.02 16.58 12.14
N VAL A 161 16.27 15.95 13.05
CA VAL A 161 15.68 14.63 12.82
C VAL A 161 14.53 14.72 11.82
N SER A 162 13.70 15.76 11.94
CA SER A 162 12.59 16.01 11.03
C SER A 162 13.07 16.26 9.60
N ASN A 163 14.06 17.15 9.42
CA ASN A 163 14.65 17.42 8.11
C ASN A 163 15.25 16.14 7.50
N PHE A 164 15.92 15.29 8.30
CA PHE A 164 16.48 14.03 7.81
C PHE A 164 15.41 13.09 7.22
N LEU A 165 14.20 13.06 7.79
CA LEU A 165 13.13 12.14 7.41
C LEU A 165 12.20 12.66 6.31
N VAL A 166 12.45 13.86 5.78
CA VAL A 166 11.69 14.49 4.70
C VAL A 166 12.49 14.43 3.39
N THR A 167 11.80 14.10 2.29
CA THR A 167 12.43 13.89 0.98
C THR A 167 13.05 15.17 0.39
N SER A 168 12.35 16.30 0.41
CA SER A 168 12.84 17.60 -0.12
C SER A 168 14.14 18.10 0.54
N SER A 169 14.35 17.74 1.81
CA SER A 169 15.54 18.11 2.57
C SER A 169 16.72 17.17 2.33
N ASN A 170 16.48 15.96 1.81
CA ASN A 170 17.50 14.94 1.53
C ASN A 170 17.28 14.28 0.15
N PRO A 171 17.36 15.05 -0.94
CA PRO A 171 16.99 14.57 -2.28
C PRO A 171 17.86 13.39 -2.74
N THR A 172 19.15 13.34 -2.36
CA THR A 172 20.04 12.23 -2.71
C THR A 172 19.55 10.90 -2.12
N TRP A 173 19.10 10.91 -0.86
CA TRP A 173 18.54 9.71 -0.22
C TRP A 173 17.16 9.37 -0.79
N ALA A 174 16.33 10.38 -1.02
CA ALA A 174 14.98 10.20 -1.57
C ALA A 174 15.03 9.51 -2.95
N VAL A 175 15.87 10.00 -3.85
CA VAL A 175 16.06 9.42 -5.20
C VAL A 175 16.67 8.03 -5.12
N GLY A 176 17.67 7.82 -4.25
CA GLY A 176 18.27 6.50 -4.05
C GLY A 176 17.25 5.45 -3.59
N ILE A 177 16.44 5.80 -2.58
CA ILE A 177 15.37 4.94 -2.05
C ILE A 177 14.27 4.72 -3.10
N ALA A 178 13.91 5.75 -3.87
CA ALA A 178 12.93 5.63 -4.95
C ALA A 178 13.37 4.58 -5.98
N TYR A 179 14.62 4.63 -6.47
CA TYR A 179 15.13 3.63 -7.42
C TYR A 179 15.23 2.22 -6.84
N VAL A 180 15.65 2.08 -5.58
CA VAL A 180 15.63 0.78 -4.90
C VAL A 180 14.20 0.24 -4.82
N SER A 181 13.24 1.10 -4.49
CA SER A 181 11.83 0.72 -4.37
C SER A 181 11.25 0.30 -5.73
N VAL A 182 11.58 1.02 -6.81
CA VAL A 182 11.21 0.66 -8.18
C VAL A 182 11.80 -0.69 -8.57
N ALA A 183 13.07 -0.94 -8.26
CA ALA A 183 13.71 -2.22 -8.56
C ALA A 183 13.03 -3.39 -7.81
N LEU A 184 12.72 -3.22 -6.53
CA LEU A 184 12.01 -4.22 -5.74
C LEU A 184 10.59 -4.48 -6.26
N LEU A 185 9.87 -3.41 -6.62
CA LEU A 185 8.53 -3.53 -7.19
C LEU A 185 8.56 -4.22 -8.55
N ALA A 186 9.53 -3.92 -9.40
CA ALA A 186 9.73 -4.59 -10.69
C ALA A 186 10.01 -6.08 -10.51
N ILE A 187 10.85 -6.46 -9.54
CA ILE A 187 11.13 -7.87 -9.21
C ILE A 187 9.86 -8.57 -8.76
N MET A 188 9.13 -8.02 -7.79
CA MET A 188 7.89 -8.61 -7.30
C MET A 188 6.80 -8.68 -8.38
N GLY A 189 6.70 -7.65 -9.22
CA GLY A 189 5.79 -7.61 -10.37
C GLY A 189 6.11 -8.69 -11.41
N ALA A 190 7.40 -8.91 -11.69
CA ALA A 190 7.83 -10.01 -12.56
C ALA A 190 7.48 -11.37 -11.94
N VAL A 191 7.69 -11.56 -10.63
CA VAL A 191 7.28 -12.79 -9.93
C VAL A 191 5.75 -13.00 -10.01
N ALA A 192 4.96 -11.95 -9.78
CA ALA A 192 3.51 -12.00 -9.90
C ALA A 192 3.06 -12.41 -11.32
N ALA A 193 3.64 -11.80 -12.35
CA ALA A 193 3.33 -12.11 -13.74
C ALA A 193 3.71 -13.55 -14.10
N ILE A 194 4.90 -14.00 -13.71
CA ILE A 194 5.34 -15.39 -13.94
C ILE A 194 4.41 -16.37 -13.25
N TYR A 195 4.03 -16.10 -12.00
CA TYR A 195 3.10 -16.93 -11.25
C TYR A 195 1.74 -17.01 -11.95
N ALA A 196 1.14 -15.86 -12.30
CA ALA A 196 -0.16 -15.79 -12.97
C ALA A 196 -0.18 -16.52 -14.32
N ILE A 197 0.90 -16.42 -15.11
CA ILE A 197 1.04 -17.15 -16.38
C ILE A 197 1.12 -18.67 -16.13
N ARG A 198 1.88 -19.10 -15.11
CA ARG A 198 2.07 -20.53 -14.81
C ARG A 198 0.81 -21.21 -14.27
N THR A 199 0.04 -20.51 -13.45
CA THR A 199 -1.20 -21.05 -12.86
C THR A 199 -2.42 -20.84 -13.76
N GLY A 200 -2.27 -20.14 -14.89
CA GLY A 200 -3.31 -19.94 -15.89
C GLY A 200 -4.53 -19.17 -15.37
N GLY A 201 -4.38 -18.43 -14.27
CA GLY A 201 -5.47 -17.69 -13.62
C GLY A 201 -6.62 -18.56 -13.08
N ARG A 202 -6.41 -19.87 -12.93
CA ARG A 202 -7.44 -20.77 -12.39
C ARG A 202 -7.39 -20.72 -10.85
N PRO A 203 -8.51 -20.49 -10.15
CA PRO A 203 -8.55 -20.65 -8.70
C PRO A 203 -8.20 -22.11 -8.38
N GLU A 204 -7.28 -22.33 -7.43
CA GLU A 204 -6.97 -23.67 -6.95
C GLU A 204 -8.28 -24.31 -6.46
N VAL A 205 -8.73 -25.34 -7.19
CA VAL A 205 -9.83 -26.19 -6.72
C VAL A 205 -9.24 -26.98 -5.56
N SER A 206 -9.74 -26.73 -4.35
CA SER A 206 -9.46 -27.58 -3.21
C SER A 206 -10.00 -28.98 -3.53
N GLU A 207 -9.11 -29.88 -3.96
CA GLU A 207 -9.42 -31.29 -4.08
C GLU A 207 -9.77 -31.79 -2.68
N THR A 208 -11.08 -31.86 -2.40
CA THR A 208 -11.60 -32.58 -1.26
C THR A 208 -11.28 -34.05 -1.57
N PRO A 209 -10.51 -34.78 -0.76
CA PRO A 209 -10.25 -36.18 -1.04
C PRO A 209 -11.60 -36.90 -1.02
N GLU A 210 -12.08 -37.34 -2.18
CA GLU A 210 -13.23 -38.24 -2.25
C GLU A 210 -12.91 -39.44 -1.36
N ALA A 211 -13.70 -39.62 -0.31
CA ALA A 211 -13.64 -40.80 0.53
C ALA A 211 -13.84 -42.02 -0.37
N GLN A 212 -12.80 -42.82 -0.53
CA GLN A 212 -12.90 -44.11 -1.22
C GLN A 212 -14.02 -44.92 -0.56
N PRO A 213 -15.02 -45.40 -1.32
CA PRO A 213 -16.04 -46.29 -0.77
C PRO A 213 -15.36 -47.60 -0.37
N THR A 214 -15.38 -47.88 0.92
CA THR A 214 -14.95 -49.16 1.49
C THR A 214 -15.71 -50.28 0.79
N THR A 215 -15.05 -51.03 -0.10
CA THR A 215 -15.61 -52.26 -0.65
C THR A 215 -15.58 -53.31 0.45
N ALA A 216 -16.70 -53.49 1.13
CA ALA A 216 -16.96 -54.68 1.92
C ALA A 216 -17.37 -55.82 0.97
N VAL A 217 -16.51 -56.84 0.87
CA VAL A 217 -16.88 -58.23 0.55
C VAL A 217 -16.04 -59.13 1.43
#